data_AF-A0AAE1GAH9-F1
#
_entry.id   AF-A0AAE1GAH9-F1
#
_cell.length_a   1.000
_cell.length_b   1.000
_cell.length_c   1.000
_cell.angle_alpha   90.00
_cell.angle_beta   90.00
_cell.angle_gamma   90.00
#
_symmetry.space_group_name_H-M   'P 1'
#
loop_
_entity.id
_entity.type
_entity.pdbx_description
1 polymer ?
#
loop_
_entity_poly.entity_id
_entity_poly.type
_entity_poly.pdbx_seq_one_letter_code
_entity_poly.pdbx_strand_id
1 'polypeptide(L)'
;MIKRKKKGKRRPMSKIKWWKMKDEKLKDQFKEKVLAEIELKDDVEEWWNANAGTFLQTGEEIFGRTSGRDPPNDKETWWWNEEVVESIKLKKSAKKENYVNTTPENKERLKLASKAEASEEEAYEELYFVHYL
;
A
#
# COMPACT_ATOMS: atom_id res chain seq x y z
N MET A 1 21.74 -28.25 2.51
CA MET A 1 20.53 -27.60 1.96
C MET A 1 19.67 -27.05 3.10
N ILE A 2 19.66 -25.73 3.32
CA ILE A 2 18.81 -25.09 4.33
C ILE A 2 17.40 -24.96 3.74
N LYS A 3 16.46 -25.80 4.18
CA LYS A 3 15.05 -25.72 3.76
C LYS A 3 14.40 -24.53 4.48
N ARG A 4 14.15 -23.43 3.75
CA ARG A 4 13.34 -22.29 4.23
C ARG A 4 11.96 -22.80 4.67
N LYS A 5 11.64 -22.69 5.97
CA LYS A 5 10.29 -22.91 6.50
C LYS A 5 9.32 -21.93 5.80
N LYS A 6 8.33 -22.45 5.07
CA LYS A 6 7.24 -21.63 4.53
C LYS A 6 6.46 -21.07 5.71
N LYS A 7 6.54 -19.75 5.94
CA LYS A 7 5.63 -19.06 6.89
C LYS A 7 4.19 -19.36 6.46
N GLY A 8 3.36 -19.82 7.38
CA GLY A 8 1.95 -20.11 7.10
C GLY A 8 1.27 -18.90 6.47
N LYS A 9 0.46 -19.13 5.43
CA LYS A 9 -0.33 -18.06 4.80
C LYS A 9 -1.25 -17.45 5.87
N ARG A 10 -0.99 -16.20 6.25
CA ARG A 10 -1.88 -15.45 7.15
C ARG A 10 -3.26 -15.38 6.48
N ARG A 11 -4.32 -15.65 7.25
CA ARG A 11 -5.68 -15.48 6.75
C ARG A 11 -5.84 -14.01 6.35
N PRO A 12 -6.36 -13.75 5.14
CA PRO A 12 -6.56 -12.38 4.74
C PRO A 12 -7.61 -11.72 5.62
N MET A 13 -7.24 -10.62 6.29
CA MET A 13 -8.18 -9.85 7.09
C MET A 13 -9.03 -8.97 6.17
N SER A 14 -10.35 -9.01 6.34
CA SER A 14 -11.25 -8.08 5.69
C SER A 14 -10.95 -6.65 6.13
N LYS A 15 -10.87 -5.72 5.18
CA LYS A 15 -10.64 -4.30 5.43
C LYS A 15 -11.77 -3.47 4.82
N ILE A 16 -12.08 -2.33 5.41
CA ILE A 16 -13.00 -1.35 4.81
C ILE A 16 -12.33 -0.77 3.55
N LYS A 17 -13.12 -0.58 2.49
CA LYS A 17 -12.65 -0.07 1.19
C LYS A 17 -12.48 1.46 1.18
N TRP A 18 -11.60 2.00 2.04
CA TRP A 18 -11.39 3.45 2.20
C TRP A 18 -11.05 4.20 0.90
N TRP A 19 -10.45 3.54 -0.09
CA TRP A 19 -10.16 4.15 -1.40
C TRP A 19 -11.41 4.62 -2.15
N LYS A 20 -12.59 4.07 -1.84
CA LYS A 20 -13.87 4.57 -2.38
C LYS A 20 -14.22 5.98 -1.91
N MET A 21 -13.51 6.52 -0.92
CA MET A 21 -13.65 7.90 -0.48
C MET A 21 -13.16 8.92 -1.53
N LYS A 22 -12.46 8.46 -2.58
CA LYS A 22 -12.15 9.27 -3.78
C LYS A 22 -13.43 9.66 -4.55
N ASP A 23 -14.50 8.87 -4.43
CA ASP A 23 -15.80 9.21 -5.02
C ASP A 23 -16.52 10.23 -4.14
N GLU A 24 -16.79 11.40 -4.71
CA GLU A 24 -17.41 12.55 -4.02
C GLU A 24 -18.80 12.20 -3.46
N LYS A 25 -19.59 11.40 -4.18
CA LYS A 25 -20.92 11.00 -3.72
C LYS A 25 -20.86 10.10 -2.49
N LEU A 26 -19.95 9.13 -2.49
CA LEU A 26 -19.77 8.22 -1.36
C LEU A 26 -19.15 8.93 -0.16
N LYS A 27 -18.26 9.89 -0.41
CA LYS A 27 -17.68 10.74 0.63
C LYS A 27 -18.73 11.61 1.32
N ASP A 28 -19.63 12.22 0.56
CA ASP A 28 -20.66 13.10 1.12
C ASP A 28 -21.71 12.30 1.89
N GLN A 29 -22.15 11.14 1.36
CA GLN A 29 -23.02 10.22 2.11
C GLN A 29 -22.38 9.74 3.41
N PHE A 30 -21.07 9.45 3.40
CA PHE A 30 -20.34 9.07 4.60
C PHE A 30 -20.32 10.20 5.62
N LYS A 31 -19.99 11.43 5.21
CA LYS A 31 -19.97 12.59 6.10
C LYS A 31 -21.34 12.88 6.70
N GLU A 32 -22.40 12.89 5.89
CA GLU A 32 -23.75 13.18 6.33
C GLU A 32 -24.19 12.18 7.40
N LYS A 33 -23.99 10.90 7.15
CA LYS A 33 -24.37 9.83 8.08
C LYS A 33 -23.54 9.85 9.35
N VAL A 34 -22.23 10.04 9.23
CA VAL A 34 -21.33 10.17 10.38
C VAL A 34 -21.70 11.38 11.24
N LEU A 35 -21.94 12.55 10.64
CA LEU A 35 -22.32 13.75 11.39
C LEU A 35 -23.69 13.63 12.06
N ALA A 36 -24.60 12.83 11.51
CA ALA A 36 -25.90 12.55 12.13
C ALA A 36 -25.81 11.64 13.37
N GLU A 37 -24.76 10.81 13.45
CA GLU A 37 -24.65 9.74 14.46
C GLU A 37 -23.51 9.96 15.46
N ILE A 38 -22.68 10.99 15.26
CA ILE A 38 -21.62 11.37 16.21
C ILE A 38 -22.22 11.98 17.49
N GLU A 39 -21.73 11.51 18.62
CA GLU A 39 -21.92 12.18 19.90
C GLU A 39 -20.79 13.18 20.16
N LEU A 40 -21.14 14.43 20.46
CA LEU A 40 -20.18 15.42 20.94
C LEU A 40 -19.88 15.16 22.42
N LYS A 41 -18.59 15.10 22.76
CA LYS A 41 -18.05 14.96 24.11
C LYS A 41 -16.95 16.00 24.27
N ASP A 42 -16.78 16.52 25.47
CA ASP A 42 -15.80 17.56 25.76
C ASP A 42 -14.36 17.00 25.82
N ASP A 43 -14.21 15.74 26.25
CA ASP A 43 -12.92 15.06 26.28
C ASP A 43 -12.62 14.33 24.96
N VAL A 44 -11.39 14.49 24.47
CA VAL A 44 -10.95 13.96 23.16
C VAL A 44 -10.86 12.43 23.18
N GLU A 45 -10.39 11.84 24.27
CA GLU A 45 -10.23 10.39 24.42
C GLU A 45 -11.61 9.73 24.50
N GLU A 46 -12.52 10.30 25.30
CA GLU A 46 -13.91 9.85 25.39
C GLU A 46 -14.66 10.03 24.07
N TRP A 47 -14.44 11.14 23.36
CA TRP A 47 -15.02 11.37 22.04
C TRP A 47 -14.57 10.33 21.04
N TRP A 48 -13.27 10.02 20.98
CA TRP A 48 -12.77 8.97 20.08
C TRP A 48 -13.29 7.60 20.47
N ASN A 49 -13.32 7.26 21.76
CA ASN A 49 -13.84 5.98 22.21
C ASN A 49 -15.33 5.80 21.91
N ALA A 50 -16.12 6.88 21.98
CA ALA A 50 -17.54 6.87 21.63
C ALA A 50 -17.76 6.76 20.11
N ASN A 51 -17.00 7.51 19.30
CA ASN A 51 -17.31 7.70 17.87
C ASN A 51 -16.48 6.82 16.92
N ALA A 52 -15.35 6.25 17.35
CA ALA A 52 -14.51 5.36 16.55
C ALA A 52 -15.32 4.20 15.94
N GLY A 53 -16.22 3.61 16.75
CA GLY A 53 -17.14 2.56 16.30
C GLY A 53 -18.05 3.04 15.17
N THR A 54 -18.66 4.22 15.35
CA THR A 54 -19.56 4.85 14.37
C THR A 54 -18.87 5.10 13.03
N PHE A 55 -17.63 5.59 13.02
CA PHE A 55 -16.86 5.77 11.79
C PHE A 55 -16.60 4.46 11.06
N LEU A 56 -16.21 3.41 11.81
CA LEU A 56 -15.90 2.10 11.23
C LEU A 56 -17.16 1.42 10.70
N GLN A 57 -18.26 1.49 11.44
CA GLN A 57 -19.53 0.90 11.04
C GLN A 57 -20.10 1.61 9.81
N THR A 58 -20.16 2.95 9.83
CA THR A 58 -20.64 3.73 8.69
C THR A 58 -19.75 3.52 7.46
N GLY A 59 -18.43 3.42 7.66
CA GLY A 59 -17.49 3.12 6.59
C GLY A 59 -17.69 1.72 6.00
N GLU A 60 -17.99 0.74 6.84
CA GLU A 60 -18.34 -0.61 6.38
C GLU A 60 -19.65 -0.64 5.60
N GLU A 61 -20.67 0.08 6.04
CA GLU A 61 -21.98 0.11 5.38
C GLU A 61 -21.91 0.79 4.01
N ILE A 62 -21.19 1.90 3.89
CA ILE A 62 -21.14 2.68 2.64
C ILE A 62 -20.08 2.13 1.68
N PHE A 63 -18.85 1.87 2.17
CA PHE A 63 -17.76 1.45 1.30
C PHE A 63 -17.72 -0.07 1.10
N GLY A 64 -18.25 -0.83 2.05
CA GLY A 64 -18.18 -2.29 2.09
C GLY A 64 -16.81 -2.80 2.58
N ARG A 65 -16.75 -4.10 2.86
CA ARG A 65 -15.49 -4.81 3.19
C ARG A 65 -14.87 -5.50 1.99
N THR A 66 -13.56 -5.68 2.04
CA THR A 66 -12.83 -6.56 1.13
C THR A 66 -13.02 -8.01 1.53
N SER A 67 -13.04 -8.90 0.52
CA SER A 67 -12.95 -10.36 0.72
C SER A 67 -11.59 -10.77 1.31
N GLY A 68 -10.62 -9.85 1.29
CA GLY A 68 -9.23 -10.03 1.69
C GLY A 68 -8.41 -10.92 0.76
N ARG A 69 -9.05 -11.63 -0.18
CA ARG A 69 -8.40 -12.58 -1.09
C ARG A 69 -7.60 -11.88 -2.20
N ASP A 70 -8.09 -10.72 -2.62
CA ASP A 70 -7.49 -9.94 -3.69
C ASP A 70 -6.77 -8.71 -3.12
N PRO A 71 -5.56 -8.40 -3.61
CA PRO A 71 -4.87 -7.15 -3.27
C PRO A 71 -5.78 -5.96 -3.59
N PRO A 72 -5.72 -4.86 -2.80
CA PRO A 72 -6.37 -3.62 -3.18
C PRO A 72 -5.99 -3.25 -4.62
N ASN A 73 -6.98 -2.91 -5.44
CA ASN A 73 -6.76 -2.57 -6.85
C ASN A 73 -5.97 -1.27 -7.00
N ASP A 74 -6.02 -0.41 -5.97
CA ASP A 74 -5.12 0.75 -5.81
C ASP A 74 -3.74 0.25 -5.39
N LYS A 75 -2.96 -0.14 -6.40
CA LYS A 75 -1.50 -0.20 -6.30
C LYS A 75 -0.89 1.21 -6.34
N GLU A 76 -1.67 2.24 -6.60
CA GLU A 76 -1.29 3.65 -6.40
C GLU A 76 -1.20 3.94 -4.89
N THR A 77 -0.25 3.34 -4.20
CA THR A 77 0.25 3.97 -2.97
C THR A 77 1.10 5.16 -3.44
N TRP A 78 1.16 6.25 -2.69
CA TRP A 78 1.84 7.50 -3.06
C TRP A 78 3.35 7.37 -3.43
N TRP A 79 3.96 6.18 -3.25
CA TRP A 79 5.32 5.82 -3.67
C TRP A 79 5.37 4.83 -4.87
N TRP A 80 4.23 4.39 -5.40
CA TRP A 80 4.13 3.59 -6.63
C TRP A 80 3.97 4.51 -7.83
N ASN A 81 5.09 4.95 -8.39
CA ASN A 81 5.11 5.65 -9.68
C ASN A 81 5.30 4.65 -10.84
N GLU A 82 5.00 5.08 -12.07
CA GLU A 82 5.30 4.35 -13.31
C GLU A 82 6.78 3.95 -13.38
N GLU A 83 7.67 4.84 -12.93
CA GLU A 83 9.12 4.60 -12.82
C GLU A 83 9.44 3.39 -11.93
N VAL A 84 8.83 3.29 -10.75
CA VAL A 84 8.99 2.16 -9.82
C VAL A 84 8.42 0.87 -10.43
N VAL A 85 7.35 0.96 -11.20
CA VAL A 85 6.79 -0.20 -11.91
C VAL A 85 7.73 -0.67 -13.02
N GLU A 86 8.34 0.26 -13.76
CA GLU A 86 9.31 -0.03 -14.81
C GLU A 86 10.61 -0.60 -14.26
N SER A 87 11.15 -0.05 -13.17
CA SER A 87 12.38 -0.56 -12.53
C SER A 87 12.18 -2.00 -12.03
N ILE A 88 11.05 -2.29 -11.38
CA ILE A 88 10.69 -3.65 -10.95
C ILE A 88 10.53 -4.60 -12.15
N LYS A 89 9.93 -4.15 -13.27
CA LYS A 89 9.80 -4.95 -14.49
C LYS A 89 11.17 -5.25 -15.09
N LEU A 90 12.04 -4.25 -15.19
CA LEU A 90 13.39 -4.35 -15.74
C LEU A 90 14.27 -5.29 -14.91
N LYS A 91 14.22 -5.20 -13.58
CA LYS A 91 14.95 -6.12 -12.70
C LYS A 91 14.44 -7.56 -12.82
N LYS A 92 13.12 -7.74 -12.92
CA LYS A 92 12.53 -9.08 -13.11
C LYS A 92 12.90 -9.69 -14.46
N SER A 93 12.89 -8.91 -15.54
CA SER A 93 13.31 -9.39 -16.86
C SER A 93 14.80 -9.74 -16.88
N ALA A 94 15.67 -8.85 -16.38
CA ALA A 94 17.12 -9.10 -16.28
C ALA A 94 17.44 -10.34 -15.42
N LYS A 95 16.72 -10.53 -14.30
CA LYS A 95 16.87 -11.71 -13.45
C LYS A 95 16.42 -12.98 -14.16
N LYS A 96 15.33 -12.92 -14.94
CA LYS A 96 14.81 -14.05 -15.72
C LYS A 96 15.77 -14.41 -16.85
N GLU A 97 16.29 -13.42 -17.57
CA GLU A 97 17.27 -13.61 -18.65
C GLU A 97 18.57 -14.22 -18.12
N ASN A 98 19.11 -13.72 -17.00
CA ASN A 98 20.30 -14.30 -16.37
C ASN A 98 20.07 -15.72 -15.83
N TYR A 99 18.84 -16.03 -15.39
CA TYR A 99 18.47 -17.39 -14.96
C TYR A 99 18.37 -18.37 -16.14
N VAL A 100 17.84 -17.91 -17.28
CA VAL A 100 17.72 -18.74 -18.50
C VAL A 100 19.09 -18.93 -19.15
N ASN A 101 19.86 -17.85 -19.32
CA ASN A 101 21.17 -17.86 -19.95
C ASN A 101 22.14 -16.98 -19.14
N THR A 102 23.07 -17.62 -18.44
CA THR A 102 24.05 -16.93 -17.59
C THR A 102 25.25 -16.46 -18.42
N THR A 103 25.05 -15.43 -19.26
CA THR A 103 26.10 -14.76 -20.03
C THR A 103 26.70 -13.58 -19.25
N PRO A 104 27.94 -13.14 -19.57
CA PRO A 104 28.52 -11.95 -18.96
C PRO A 104 27.65 -10.70 -19.15
N GLU A 105 27.07 -10.51 -20.34
CA GLU A 105 26.15 -9.41 -20.66
C GLU A 105 24.88 -9.43 -19.78
N ASN A 106 24.27 -10.60 -19.56
CA ASN A 106 23.09 -10.72 -18.70
C ASN A 106 23.42 -10.47 -17.23
N LYS A 107 24.62 -10.84 -16.77
CA LYS A 107 25.11 -10.51 -15.43
C LYS A 107 25.32 -9.00 -15.28
N GLU A 108 25.87 -8.33 -16.29
CA GLU A 108 26.04 -6.88 -16.27
C GLU A 108 24.71 -6.14 -16.29
N ARG A 109 23.76 -6.54 -17.13
CA ARG A 109 22.41 -5.97 -17.15
C ARG A 109 21.68 -6.12 -15.82
N LEU A 110 21.81 -7.28 -15.15
CA LEU A 110 21.26 -7.47 -13.80
C LEU A 110 21.94 -6.57 -12.76
N LYS A 111 23.27 -6.41 -12.82
CA LYS A 111 24.03 -5.53 -11.91
C LYS A 111 23.62 -4.07 -12.09
N LEU A 112 23.51 -3.59 -13.33
CA LEU A 112 23.10 -2.22 -13.64
C LEU A 112 21.66 -1.95 -13.15
N ALA A 113 20.73 -2.85 -13.43
CA ALA A 113 19.35 -2.75 -12.93
C ALA A 113 19.28 -2.74 -11.39
N SER A 114 20.12 -3.51 -10.70
CA SER A 114 20.17 -3.49 -9.23
C SER A 114 20.84 -2.25 -8.63
N LYS A 115 21.76 -1.62 -9.34
CA LYS A 115 22.42 -0.39 -8.89
C LYS A 115 21.52 0.83 -9.07
N ALA A 116 20.77 0.89 -10.17
CA ALA A 116 19.83 1.98 -10.43
C ALA A 116 18.76 2.08 -9.34
N GLU A 117 18.21 0.94 -8.90
CA GLU A 117 17.27 0.92 -7.77
C GLU A 117 17.91 1.38 -6.45
N ALA A 118 19.18 1.01 -6.18
CA ALA A 118 19.86 1.44 -4.96
C ALA A 118 20.10 2.95 -4.92
N SER A 119 20.46 3.57 -6.06
CA SER A 119 20.58 5.02 -6.17
C SER A 119 19.22 5.74 -6.07
N GLU A 120 18.14 5.11 -6.56
CA GLU A 120 16.78 5.62 -6.38
C GLU A 120 16.40 5.60 -4.89
N GLU A 121 16.60 4.47 -4.21
CA GLU A 121 16.35 4.32 -2.76
C GLU A 121 17.16 5.34 -1.94
N GLU A 122 18.44 5.55 -2.25
CA GLU A 122 19.28 6.57 -1.60
C GLU A 122 18.72 8.00 -1.83
N ALA A 123 18.29 8.33 -3.05
CA ALA A 123 17.67 9.63 -3.34
C ALA A 123 16.34 9.84 -2.59
N TYR A 124 15.55 8.78 -2.40
CA TYR A 124 14.33 8.83 -1.59
C TYR A 124 14.61 9.00 -0.09
N GLU A 125 15.63 8.32 0.44
CA GLU A 125 16.06 8.49 1.84
C GLU A 125 16.53 9.94 2.09
N GLU A 126 17.27 10.55 1.17
CA GLU A 126 17.69 11.95 1.28
C GLU A 126 16.51 12.93 1.25
N LEU A 127 15.55 12.76 0.33
CA LEU A 127 14.36 13.62 0.27
C LEU A 127 13.49 13.51 1.52
N TYR A 128 13.32 12.30 2.07
CA TYR A 128 12.58 12.08 3.31
C TYR A 128 13.32 12.66 4.53
N PHE A 129 14.65 12.62 4.55
CA PHE A 129 15.46 13.17 5.63
C PHE A 129 15.38 14.71 5.68
N VAL A 130 15.33 15.38 4.52
CA VAL A 130 15.24 16.85 4.45
C VAL A 130 13.84 17.38 4.83
N HIS A 131 12.78 16.58 4.70
CA HIS A 131 11.42 17.02 5.03
C HIS A 131 11.06 16.93 6.53
N TYR A 132 11.96 16.41 7.36
CA TYR A 132 11.79 16.25 8.82
C TYR A 132 12.86 16.99 9.66
N LEU A 133 13.60 17.93 9.05
CA LEU A 133 14.50 18.89 9.71
C LEU A 133 13.95 20.31 9.58
#